data_AF-A0A7S8EAB0-F1
#
_entry.id   AF-A0A7S8EAB0-F1
#
_cell.length_a   1.000
_cell.length_b   1.000
_cell.length_c   1.000
_cell.angle_alpha   90.00
_cell.angle_beta   90.00
_cell.angle_gamma   90.00
#
_symmetry.space_group_name_H-M   'P 1'
#
loop_
_entity.id
_entity.type
_entity.pdbx_description
1 polymer ?
#
loop_
_entity_poly.entity_id
_entity_poly.type
_entity_poly.pdbx_seq_one_letter_code
_entity_poly.pdbx_strand_id
1 'polypeptide(L)'
;MTPLSSIQSNLIANPIQQAESLMLLRGREGWWGKWAWRVMVALSGLVIIWPIVQGNAPWFYYDLNSVLGVLIIIHVVTYLKVVLSTLTTGTSAVARERSGRTLELLMLTGVDHWRFVLGKWTGVMRYMMRDYVWLWVLRVGIFAWYSGHQSLYGLYRDARLQDVAVDWDTLLKVSILLLGFGFLELGFSAAIGVFVGLFRWANRAGIWIAVMLRIGVGLVLGLAVALAFGQLNVYPHRPVLTYDETAFYMTSIGSLFDNAALSSSVYLDYQMASAYRGLQGLRLGQAAGALLYIVFTLITLRLAKSVAVREGINDNAFIGKPLPKRKRDRISALQTSSAVPVAAPVVASPVFMPEDRNIFSLRDPAAVRVELYQYHRNVSRLHLRLLSDEVGVQYVQFNGVVYMDVPARWVGADFRVGTPAEYEEFLQETGVTHNSLIAHSTQLFIAETGEKPVRILAARAERIEELPNSA
;
A
#
# COMPACT_ATOMS: atom_id res chain seq x y z
N MET A 1 -8.65 -20.17 -24.66
CA MET A 1 -8.50 -18.86 -23.97
C MET A 1 -7.12 -18.32 -24.25
N THR A 2 -7.00 -17.10 -24.77
CA THR A 2 -5.70 -16.49 -25.08
C THR A 2 -5.04 -15.98 -23.80
N PRO A 3 -3.70 -16.03 -23.68
CA PRO A 3 -2.98 -15.60 -22.48
C PRO A 3 -3.32 -14.15 -22.05
N LEU A 4 -3.66 -13.27 -22.99
CA LEU A 4 -4.07 -11.89 -22.72
C LEU A 4 -5.39 -11.77 -21.93
N SER A 5 -6.39 -12.62 -22.22
CA SER A 5 -7.67 -12.60 -21.51
C SER A 5 -7.52 -12.95 -20.03
N SER A 6 -6.60 -13.87 -19.71
CA SER A 6 -6.27 -14.24 -18.32
C SER A 6 -5.52 -13.13 -17.57
N ILE A 7 -4.74 -12.30 -18.26
CA ILE A 7 -4.01 -11.18 -17.65
C ILE A 7 -4.98 -10.04 -17.32
N GLN A 8 -5.95 -9.74 -18.19
CA GLN A 8 -6.94 -8.68 -17.94
C GLN A 8 -7.87 -8.99 -16.76
N SER A 9 -8.42 -10.21 -16.69
CA SER A 9 -9.27 -10.61 -15.56
C SER A 9 -8.51 -10.59 -14.24
N ASN A 10 -7.23 -10.96 -14.26
CA ASN A 10 -6.35 -10.89 -13.10
C ASN A 10 -5.93 -9.48 -12.68
N LEU A 11 -5.97 -8.48 -13.58
CA LEU A 11 -5.63 -7.09 -13.26
C LEU A 11 -6.82 -6.31 -12.72
N ILE A 12 -8.01 -6.48 -13.30
CA ILE A 12 -9.19 -5.67 -12.96
C ILE A 12 -9.99 -6.28 -11.79
N ALA A 13 -10.02 -7.61 -11.69
CA ALA A 13 -10.78 -8.33 -10.67
C ALA A 13 -9.88 -8.98 -9.61
N ASN A 14 -8.71 -8.41 -9.32
CA ASN A 14 -7.84 -8.96 -8.28
C ASN A 14 -8.45 -8.68 -6.88
N PRO A 15 -8.90 -9.70 -6.13
CA PRO A 15 -9.46 -9.49 -4.79
C PRO A 15 -8.42 -8.90 -3.83
N ILE A 16 -7.13 -9.19 -4.02
CA ILE A 16 -6.04 -8.63 -3.21
C ILE A 16 -5.94 -7.12 -3.42
N GLN A 17 -6.10 -6.64 -4.65
CA GLN A 17 -6.09 -5.21 -4.96
C GLN A 17 -7.27 -4.49 -4.28
N GLN A 18 -8.47 -5.08 -4.35
CA GLN A 18 -9.67 -4.50 -3.73
C GLN A 18 -9.52 -4.41 -2.21
N ALA A 19 -9.10 -5.52 -1.57
CA ALA A 19 -8.85 -5.57 -0.15
C ALA A 19 -7.79 -4.55 0.29
N GLU A 20 -6.69 -4.43 -0.45
CA GLU A 20 -5.62 -3.48 -0.14
C GLU A 20 -6.13 -2.04 -0.24
N SER A 21 -6.87 -1.70 -1.30
CA SER A 21 -7.41 -0.34 -1.48
C SER A 21 -8.35 0.07 -0.34
N LEU A 22 -9.22 -0.84 0.11
CA LEU A 22 -10.13 -0.60 1.24
C LEU A 22 -9.36 -0.45 2.55
N MET A 23 -8.31 -1.25 2.74
CA MET A 23 -7.49 -1.21 3.94
C MET A 23 -6.68 0.10 4.02
N LEU A 24 -6.11 0.55 2.90
CA LEU A 24 -5.39 1.83 2.82
C LEU A 24 -6.33 3.04 3.02
N LEU A 25 -7.57 2.97 2.55
CA LEU A 25 -8.57 4.01 2.80
C LEU A 25 -8.89 4.14 4.30
N ARG A 26 -8.96 3.03 5.03
CA ARG A 26 -9.17 3.02 6.49
C ARG A 26 -7.92 3.46 7.26
N GLY A 27 -6.75 3.01 6.81
CA GLY A 27 -5.45 3.29 7.42
C GLY A 27 -4.85 4.65 7.08
N ARG A 28 -5.61 5.58 6.47
CA ARG A 28 -5.12 6.94 6.19
C ARG A 28 -5.00 7.72 7.51
N GLU A 29 -3.85 7.50 8.15
CA GLU A 29 -3.39 8.00 9.45
C GLU A 29 -3.32 9.53 9.52
N GLY A 30 -3.58 10.02 10.74
CA GLY A 30 -3.33 11.38 11.19
C GLY A 30 -4.35 12.43 10.71
N TRP A 31 -5.12 12.99 11.65
CA TRP A 31 -5.91 14.21 11.43
C TRP A 31 -5.04 15.31 10.79
N TRP A 32 -3.81 15.47 11.27
CA TRP A 32 -2.81 16.40 10.75
C TRP A 32 -2.44 16.17 9.28
N GLY A 33 -2.26 14.92 8.83
CA GLY A 33 -1.87 14.62 7.45
C GLY A 33 -2.97 14.95 6.43
N LYS A 34 -4.24 14.75 6.81
CA LYS A 34 -5.39 15.08 5.97
C LYS A 34 -5.58 16.59 5.82
N TRP A 35 -5.48 17.34 6.92
CA TRP A 35 -5.64 18.79 6.88
C TRP A 35 -4.48 19.49 6.20
N ALA A 36 -3.22 19.11 6.50
CA ALA A 36 -2.06 19.67 5.81
C ALA A 36 -2.15 19.49 4.29
N TRP A 37 -2.64 18.33 3.83
CA TRP A 37 -2.89 18.13 2.39
C TRP A 37 -3.94 19.07 1.82
N ARG A 38 -5.10 19.20 2.50
CA ARG A 38 -6.19 20.07 2.05
C ARG A 38 -5.77 21.53 2.01
N VAL A 39 -4.99 21.98 3.00
CA VAL A 39 -4.43 23.33 3.03
C VAL A 39 -3.46 23.55 1.87
N MET A 40 -2.56 22.60 1.59
CA MET A 40 -1.65 22.69 0.43
C MET A 40 -2.41 22.76 -0.90
N VAL A 41 -3.45 21.94 -1.07
CA VAL A 41 -4.34 21.95 -2.24
C VAL A 41 -5.07 23.30 -2.36
N ALA A 42 -5.65 23.79 -1.27
CA ALA A 42 -6.35 25.08 -1.26
C ALA A 42 -5.40 26.25 -1.57
N LEU A 43 -4.22 26.26 -0.95
CA LEU A 43 -3.20 27.27 -1.17
C LEU A 43 -2.72 27.26 -2.63
N SER A 44 -2.43 26.08 -3.20
CA SER A 44 -1.98 26.02 -4.59
C SER A 44 -3.08 26.40 -5.57
N GLY A 45 -4.35 26.07 -5.29
CA GLY A 45 -5.49 26.55 -6.05
C GLY A 45 -5.62 28.09 -6.02
N LEU A 46 -5.48 28.69 -4.84
CA LEU A 46 -5.50 30.15 -4.67
C LEU A 46 -4.36 30.82 -5.45
N VAL A 47 -3.14 30.30 -5.34
CA VAL A 47 -1.96 30.83 -6.04
C VAL A 47 -2.12 30.69 -7.57
N ILE A 48 -2.71 29.61 -8.08
CA ILE A 48 -3.02 29.45 -9.52
C ILE A 48 -4.02 30.50 -10.01
N ILE A 49 -5.02 30.87 -9.19
CA ILE A 49 -6.07 31.83 -9.58
C ILE A 49 -5.60 33.28 -9.41
N TRP A 50 -4.59 33.53 -8.58
CA TRP A 50 -4.14 34.87 -8.21
C TRP A 50 -3.86 35.82 -9.39
N PRO A 51 -3.11 35.43 -10.46
CA PRO A 51 -2.87 36.34 -11.58
C PRO A 51 -4.15 36.71 -12.33
N ILE A 52 -5.17 35.85 -12.34
CA ILE A 52 -6.46 36.16 -12.99
C ILE A 52 -7.15 37.31 -12.25
N VAL A 53 -7.11 37.30 -10.92
CA VAL A 53 -7.71 38.34 -10.08
C VAL A 53 -6.94 39.66 -10.23
N GLN A 54 -5.61 39.60 -10.33
CA GLN A 54 -4.74 40.77 -10.49
C GLN A 54 -4.52 41.19 -11.95
N GLY A 55 -5.33 40.70 -12.89
CA GLY A 55 -5.03 40.82 -14.32
C GLY A 55 -4.92 42.25 -14.88
N ASN A 56 -5.41 43.26 -14.16
CA ASN A 56 -5.34 44.67 -14.53
C ASN A 56 -4.36 45.49 -13.68
N ALA A 57 -3.61 44.85 -12.77
CA ALA A 57 -2.66 45.54 -11.91
C ALA A 57 -1.45 46.06 -12.72
N PRO A 58 -0.94 47.27 -12.43
CA PRO A 58 0.23 47.83 -13.12
C PRO A 58 1.53 47.04 -12.85
N TRP A 59 1.53 46.14 -11.86
CA TRP A 59 2.67 45.30 -11.50
C TRP A 59 2.45 43.82 -11.84
N PHE A 60 1.49 43.53 -12.73
CA PHE A 60 1.06 42.17 -13.07
C PHE A 60 2.23 41.23 -13.45
N TYR A 61 3.25 41.72 -14.17
CA TYR A 61 4.44 40.95 -14.49
C TYR A 61 5.21 40.47 -13.25
N TYR A 62 5.42 41.36 -12.27
CA TYR A 62 6.11 41.03 -11.02
C TYR A 62 5.28 40.10 -10.13
N ASP A 63 3.96 40.31 -10.12
CA ASP A 63 3.02 39.42 -9.43
C ASP A 63 3.06 38.01 -10.04
N LEU A 64 3.09 37.90 -11.37
CA LEU A 64 3.18 36.63 -12.08
C LEU A 64 4.50 35.89 -11.77
N ASN A 65 5.64 36.61 -11.76
CA ASN A 65 6.92 36.03 -11.37
C ASN A 65 6.91 35.53 -9.91
N SER A 66 6.33 36.32 -9.00
CA SER A 66 6.18 35.93 -7.59
C SER A 66 5.29 34.69 -7.43
N VAL A 67 4.18 34.64 -8.16
CA VAL A 67 3.27 33.47 -8.22
C VAL A 67 4.01 32.24 -8.72
N LEU A 68 4.81 32.35 -9.79
CA LEU A 68 5.61 31.23 -10.30
C LEU A 68 6.60 30.72 -9.25
N GLY A 69 7.32 31.61 -8.58
CA GLY A 69 8.23 31.23 -7.48
C GLY A 69 7.52 30.46 -6.37
N VAL A 70 6.35 30.94 -5.93
CA VAL A 70 5.54 30.26 -4.91
C VAL A 70 5.03 28.91 -5.40
N LEU A 71 4.52 28.81 -6.64
CA LEU A 71 4.06 27.54 -7.21
C LEU A 71 5.17 26.50 -7.30
N ILE A 72 6.40 26.89 -7.67
CA ILE A 72 7.55 26.00 -7.72
C ILE A 72 7.89 25.46 -6.33
N ILE A 73 7.87 26.30 -5.29
CA ILE A 73 8.09 25.86 -3.91
C ILE A 73 7.00 24.85 -3.48
N ILE A 74 5.73 25.18 -3.71
CA ILE A 74 4.61 24.29 -3.43
C ILE A 74 4.76 22.97 -4.21
N HIS A 75 5.21 23.03 -5.46
CA HIS A 75 5.46 21.85 -6.30
C HIS A 75 6.49 20.92 -5.66
N VAL A 76 7.66 21.45 -5.29
CA VAL A 76 8.76 20.66 -4.72
C VAL A 76 8.31 19.98 -3.43
N VAL A 77 7.64 20.72 -2.53
CA VAL A 77 7.13 20.18 -1.26
C VAL A 77 6.07 19.10 -1.52
N THR A 78 5.13 19.36 -2.42
CA THR A 78 4.05 18.43 -2.76
C THR A 78 4.59 17.17 -3.42
N TYR A 79 5.53 17.32 -4.35
CA TYR A 79 6.19 16.22 -5.03
C TYR A 79 6.90 15.30 -4.04
N LEU A 80 7.77 15.86 -3.19
CA LEU A 80 8.49 15.10 -2.18
C LEU A 80 7.52 14.33 -1.28
N LYS A 81 6.48 15.01 -0.79
CA LYS A 81 5.45 14.39 0.05
C LYS A 81 4.74 13.23 -0.67
N VAL A 82 4.31 13.41 -1.92
CA VAL A 82 3.57 12.40 -2.68
C VAL A 82 4.44 11.17 -2.96
N VAL A 83 5.71 11.36 -3.33
CA VAL A 83 6.66 10.27 -3.57
C VAL A 83 6.93 9.51 -2.27
N LEU A 84 7.25 10.21 -1.17
CA LEU A 84 7.47 9.59 0.14
C LEU A 84 6.24 8.82 0.64
N SER A 85 5.06 9.37 0.43
CA SER A 85 3.79 8.72 0.79
C SER A 85 3.58 7.44 -0.03
N THR A 86 3.94 7.45 -1.31
CA THR A 86 3.82 6.28 -2.20
C THR A 86 4.77 5.17 -1.77
N LEU A 87 6.03 5.49 -1.52
CA LEU A 87 7.04 4.55 -1.03
C LEU A 87 6.62 3.94 0.32
N THR A 88 6.24 4.79 1.27
CA THR A 88 5.81 4.38 2.61
C THR A 88 4.57 3.48 2.57
N THR A 89 3.59 3.83 1.73
CA THR A 89 2.37 3.04 1.54
C THR A 89 2.70 1.69 0.93
N GLY A 90 3.53 1.64 -0.11
CA GLY A 90 3.95 0.39 -0.74
C GLY A 90 4.71 -0.54 0.22
N THR A 91 5.66 0.02 0.98
CA THR A 91 6.43 -0.76 1.97
C THR A 91 5.54 -1.28 3.10
N SER A 92 4.64 -0.44 3.64
CA SER A 92 3.75 -0.82 4.73
C SER A 92 2.69 -1.86 4.31
N ALA A 93 2.18 -1.76 3.08
CA ALA A 93 1.21 -2.69 2.51
C ALA A 93 1.72 -4.14 2.47
N VAL A 94 3.03 -4.32 2.24
CA VAL A 94 3.68 -5.64 2.23
C VAL A 94 4.16 -6.04 3.63
N ALA A 95 4.77 -5.11 4.37
CA ALA A 95 5.29 -5.39 5.71
C ALA A 95 4.20 -5.90 6.68
N ARG A 96 2.97 -5.38 6.54
CA ARG A 96 1.82 -5.82 7.35
C ARG A 96 1.49 -7.31 7.15
N GLU A 97 1.40 -7.77 5.90
CA GLU A 97 1.11 -9.17 5.57
C GLU A 97 2.19 -10.11 6.07
N ARG A 98 3.45 -9.66 6.01
CA ARG A 98 4.57 -10.42 6.54
C ARG A 98 4.50 -10.53 8.06
N SER A 99 4.24 -9.42 8.76
CA SER A 99 4.20 -9.42 10.23
C SER A 99 3.11 -10.34 10.80
N GLY A 100 2.02 -10.54 10.06
CA GLY A 100 0.90 -11.38 10.45
C GLY A 100 1.00 -12.86 10.04
N ARG A 101 2.13 -13.31 9.45
CA ARG A 101 2.24 -14.61 8.74
C ARG A 101 1.17 -14.85 7.67
N THR A 102 0.43 -13.80 7.29
CA THR A 102 -0.62 -13.85 6.28
C THR A 102 -0.02 -14.11 4.91
N LEU A 103 1.21 -13.64 4.68
CA LEU A 103 1.97 -13.93 3.47
C LEU A 103 2.20 -15.45 3.30
N GLU A 104 2.61 -16.15 4.36
CA GLU A 104 2.84 -17.61 4.34
C GLU A 104 1.52 -18.35 4.07
N LEU A 105 0.45 -17.95 4.75
CA LEU A 105 -0.89 -18.53 4.53
C LEU A 105 -1.37 -18.31 3.09
N LEU A 106 -1.17 -17.11 2.53
CA LEU A 106 -1.50 -16.82 1.13
C LEU A 106 -0.68 -17.67 0.17
N MET A 107 0.59 -17.90 0.45
CA MET A 107 1.43 -18.79 -0.36
C MET A 107 0.97 -20.25 -0.30
N LEU A 108 0.46 -20.72 0.85
CA LEU A 108 -0.11 -22.06 1.00
C LEU A 108 -1.44 -22.25 0.24
N THR A 109 -2.18 -21.17 0.00
CA THR A 109 -3.43 -21.23 -0.80
C THR A 109 -3.20 -21.38 -2.31
N GLY A 110 -1.94 -21.49 -2.76
CA GLY A 110 -1.61 -21.60 -4.18
C GLY A 110 -1.75 -20.29 -4.96
N VAL A 111 -1.83 -19.14 -4.26
CA VAL A 111 -1.83 -17.83 -4.93
C VAL A 111 -0.43 -17.57 -5.50
N ASP A 112 -0.37 -17.39 -6.81
CA ASP A 112 0.88 -17.04 -7.49
C ASP A 112 1.53 -15.77 -6.90
N HIS A 113 2.83 -15.86 -6.65
CA HIS A 113 3.67 -14.73 -6.19
C HIS A 113 3.51 -13.49 -7.07
N TRP A 114 3.32 -13.69 -8.38
CA TRP A 114 3.10 -12.60 -9.32
C TRP A 114 1.76 -11.89 -9.08
N ARG A 115 0.70 -12.65 -8.80
CA ARG A 115 -0.63 -12.11 -8.50
C ARG A 115 -0.64 -11.32 -7.19
N PHE A 116 0.14 -11.77 -6.21
CA PHE A 116 0.36 -11.03 -4.96
C PHE A 116 1.09 -9.70 -5.21
N VAL A 117 2.27 -9.73 -5.85
CA VAL A 117 3.08 -8.53 -6.10
C VAL A 117 2.32 -7.51 -6.95
N LEU A 118 1.69 -7.95 -8.05
CA LEU A 118 0.87 -7.06 -8.88
C LEU A 118 -0.37 -6.54 -8.14
N GLY A 119 -1.01 -7.36 -7.31
CA GLY A 119 -2.16 -6.93 -6.50
C GLY A 119 -1.79 -5.81 -5.53
N LYS A 120 -0.63 -5.92 -4.87
CA LYS A 120 -0.11 -4.88 -3.98
C LYS A 120 0.30 -3.63 -4.75
N TRP A 121 1.03 -3.79 -5.86
CA TRP A 121 1.46 -2.68 -6.71
C TRP A 121 0.28 -1.87 -7.27
N THR A 122 -0.69 -2.53 -7.91
CA THR A 122 -1.89 -1.89 -8.45
C THR A 122 -2.79 -1.30 -7.36
N GLY A 123 -2.84 -1.91 -6.17
CA GLY A 123 -3.56 -1.39 -5.01
C GLY A 123 -2.99 -0.04 -4.55
N VAL A 124 -1.66 0.05 -4.44
CA VAL A 124 -0.95 1.28 -4.09
C VAL A 124 -1.14 2.34 -5.17
N MET A 125 -1.02 1.97 -6.45
CA MET A 125 -1.25 2.91 -7.57
C MET A 125 -2.65 3.50 -7.52
N ARG A 126 -3.69 2.67 -7.38
CA ARG A 126 -5.08 3.12 -7.33
C ARG A 126 -5.32 4.04 -6.13
N TYR A 127 -4.74 3.71 -4.98
CA TYR A 127 -4.87 4.52 -3.77
C TYR A 127 -4.19 5.90 -3.91
N MET A 128 -2.98 5.96 -4.47
CA MET A 128 -2.20 7.19 -4.64
C MET A 128 -2.61 8.02 -5.87
N MET A 129 -3.43 7.48 -6.77
CA MET A 129 -3.85 8.12 -8.02
C MET A 129 -4.32 9.56 -7.84
N ARG A 130 -5.19 9.80 -6.85
CA ARG A 130 -5.76 11.12 -6.60
C ARG A 130 -4.70 12.17 -6.26
N ASP A 131 -3.70 11.79 -5.47
CA ASP A 131 -2.67 12.71 -5.03
C ASP A 131 -1.69 13.03 -6.19
N TYR A 132 -1.49 12.09 -7.12
CA TYR A 132 -0.76 12.33 -8.38
C TYR A 132 -1.55 13.16 -9.41
N VAL A 133 -2.87 13.00 -9.50
CA VAL A 133 -3.72 13.87 -10.33
C VAL A 133 -3.60 15.33 -9.88
N TRP A 134 -3.55 15.59 -8.57
CA TRP A 134 -3.32 16.93 -8.07
C TRP A 134 -1.93 17.48 -8.45
N LEU A 135 -0.90 16.65 -8.33
CA LEU A 135 0.46 17.00 -8.75
C LEU A 135 0.50 17.35 -10.26
N TRP A 136 -0.26 16.63 -11.08
CA TRP A 136 -0.42 16.93 -12.51
C TRP A 136 -1.07 18.31 -12.74
N VAL A 137 -2.20 18.61 -12.06
CA VAL A 137 -2.86 19.93 -12.14
C VAL A 137 -1.87 21.05 -11.80
N LEU A 138 -1.08 20.86 -10.73
CA LEU A 138 -0.10 21.84 -10.29
C LEU A 138 0.98 22.08 -11.36
N ARG A 139 1.50 21.02 -11.99
CA ARG A 139 2.49 21.14 -13.07
C ARG A 139 1.94 21.84 -14.30
N VAL A 140 0.71 21.51 -14.71
CA VAL A 140 0.05 22.19 -15.83
C VAL A 140 -0.16 23.67 -15.50
N GLY A 141 -0.55 24.00 -14.26
CA GLY A 141 -0.68 25.38 -13.80
C GLY A 141 0.64 26.16 -13.83
N ILE A 142 1.74 25.58 -13.32
CA ILE A 142 3.08 26.17 -13.43
C ILE A 142 3.44 26.43 -14.88
N PHE A 143 3.23 25.44 -15.74
CA PHE A 143 3.61 25.53 -17.14
C PHE A 143 2.79 26.56 -17.91
N ALA A 144 1.48 26.64 -17.66
CA ALA A 144 0.60 27.66 -18.24
C ALA A 144 1.06 29.08 -17.85
N TRP A 145 1.33 29.30 -16.55
CA TRP A 145 1.81 30.59 -16.08
C TRP A 145 3.23 30.91 -16.54
N TYR A 146 4.09 29.91 -16.68
CA TYR A 146 5.45 30.10 -17.21
C TYR A 146 5.41 30.50 -18.69
N SER A 147 4.59 29.83 -19.50
CA SER A 147 4.34 30.22 -20.89
C SER A 147 3.80 31.64 -20.98
N GLY A 148 2.84 31.99 -20.11
CA GLY A 148 2.31 33.34 -20.05
C GLY A 148 3.36 34.38 -19.67
N HIS A 149 4.20 34.08 -18.68
CA HIS A 149 5.31 34.94 -18.26
C HIS A 149 6.32 35.16 -19.39
N GLN A 150 6.66 34.12 -20.14
CA GLN A 150 7.56 34.23 -21.30
C GLN A 150 6.94 35.09 -22.43
N SER A 151 5.63 35.00 -22.65
CA SER A 151 4.95 35.83 -23.66
C SER A 151 5.01 37.34 -23.38
N LEU A 152 5.18 37.72 -22.10
CA LEU A 152 5.28 39.11 -21.67
C LEU A 152 6.72 39.65 -21.67
N TYR A 153 7.69 38.86 -22.13
CA TYR A 153 9.09 39.27 -22.15
C TYR A 153 9.27 40.54 -23.00
N GLY A 154 9.70 41.63 -22.36
CA GLY A 154 9.83 42.96 -22.96
C GLY A 154 8.71 43.95 -22.62
N LEU A 155 7.61 43.52 -22.00
CA LEU A 155 6.45 44.35 -21.62
C LEU A 155 6.34 44.58 -20.11
N TYR A 156 7.47 44.75 -19.41
CA TYR A 156 7.55 44.65 -17.95
C TYR A 156 6.62 45.58 -17.13
N ARG A 157 6.35 46.80 -17.62
CA ARG A 157 5.70 47.85 -16.81
C ARG A 157 4.21 48.01 -17.07
N ASP A 158 3.75 47.66 -18.27
CA ASP A 158 2.35 47.86 -18.70
C ASP A 158 1.65 46.56 -19.08
N ALA A 159 2.29 45.41 -18.91
CA ALA A 159 1.69 44.10 -19.17
C ALA A 159 0.44 43.89 -18.32
N ARG A 160 -0.61 43.41 -18.97
CA ARG A 160 -1.89 43.00 -18.38
C ARG A 160 -2.18 41.55 -18.75
N LEU A 161 -3.18 40.96 -18.10
CA LEU A 161 -3.64 39.60 -18.39
C LEU A 161 -4.05 39.40 -19.85
N GLN A 162 -4.62 40.43 -20.48
CA GLN A 162 -5.02 40.40 -21.89
C GLN A 162 -3.83 40.32 -22.86
N ASP A 163 -2.63 40.72 -22.42
CA ASP A 163 -1.40 40.68 -23.22
C ASP A 163 -0.73 39.30 -23.14
N VAL A 164 -1.21 38.43 -22.25
CA VAL A 164 -0.70 37.07 -22.07
C VAL A 164 -1.11 36.21 -23.26
N ALA A 165 -0.13 35.81 -24.06
CA ALA A 165 -0.33 34.86 -25.14
C ALA A 165 0.06 33.45 -24.68
N VAL A 166 -0.92 32.56 -24.55
CA VAL A 166 -0.70 31.14 -24.23
C VAL A 166 -0.80 30.30 -25.50
N ASP A 167 0.25 29.53 -25.81
CA ASP A 167 0.18 28.50 -26.85
C ASP A 167 -0.59 27.28 -26.33
N TRP A 168 -1.90 27.26 -26.60
CA TRP A 168 -2.81 26.21 -26.14
C TRP A 168 -2.49 24.82 -26.72
N ASP A 169 -1.94 24.74 -27.93
CA ASP A 169 -1.58 23.46 -28.56
C ASP A 169 -0.36 22.84 -27.86
N THR A 170 0.66 23.65 -27.59
CA THR A 170 1.84 23.21 -26.82
C THR A 170 1.46 22.86 -25.38
N LEU A 171 0.63 23.69 -24.73
CA LEU A 171 0.12 23.41 -23.38
C LEU A 171 -0.62 22.06 -23.32
N LEU A 172 -1.46 21.75 -24.31
CA LEU A 172 -2.19 20.47 -24.36
C LEU A 172 -1.23 19.28 -24.52
N LYS A 173 -0.27 19.36 -25.45
CA LYS A 173 0.72 18.30 -25.70
C LYS A 173 1.57 18.04 -24.46
N VAL A 174 2.06 19.10 -23.82
CA VAL A 174 2.84 19.01 -22.58
C VAL A 174 1.98 18.47 -21.44
N SER A 175 0.72 18.87 -21.34
CA SER A 175 -0.20 18.36 -20.31
C SER A 175 -0.40 16.84 -20.42
N ILE A 176 -0.55 16.32 -21.64
CA ILE A 176 -0.66 14.87 -21.89
C ILE A 176 0.66 14.17 -21.53
N LEU A 177 1.79 14.76 -21.90
CA LEU A 177 3.11 14.20 -21.59
C LEU A 177 3.35 14.14 -20.08
N LEU A 178 3.10 15.23 -19.37
CA LEU A 178 3.19 15.32 -17.90
C LEU A 178 2.24 14.34 -17.20
N LEU A 179 1.08 14.06 -17.79
CA LEU A 179 0.16 13.04 -17.27
C LEU A 179 0.78 11.65 -17.38
N GLY A 180 1.26 11.27 -18.58
CA GLY A 180 1.90 9.98 -18.82
C GLY A 180 3.10 9.74 -17.90
N PHE A 181 3.97 10.74 -17.79
CA PHE A 181 5.08 10.77 -16.85
C PHE A 181 4.61 10.68 -15.38
N GLY A 182 3.53 11.39 -15.02
CA GLY A 182 2.84 11.26 -13.73
C GLY A 182 2.51 9.80 -13.36
N PHE A 183 1.92 9.05 -14.30
CA PHE A 183 1.61 7.63 -14.12
C PHE A 183 2.85 6.74 -14.02
N LEU A 184 3.87 7.00 -14.85
CA LEU A 184 5.12 6.26 -14.84
C LEU A 184 5.86 6.41 -13.49
N GLU A 185 5.93 7.63 -12.96
CA GLU A 185 6.50 7.91 -11.65
C GLU A 185 5.75 7.18 -10.52
N LEU A 186 4.42 7.23 -10.55
CA LEU A 186 3.59 6.52 -9.59
C LEU A 186 3.85 5.01 -9.66
N GLY A 187 3.88 4.45 -10.86
CA GLY A 187 4.16 3.03 -11.08
C GLY A 187 5.52 2.61 -10.56
N PHE A 188 6.56 3.41 -10.85
CA PHE A 188 7.93 3.13 -10.42
C PHE A 188 8.10 3.24 -8.90
N SER A 189 7.63 4.35 -8.30
CA SER A 189 7.69 4.56 -6.85
C SER A 189 6.89 3.51 -6.08
N ALA A 190 5.71 3.10 -6.59
CA ALA A 190 4.95 2.00 -5.99
C ALA A 190 5.70 0.67 -6.09
N ALA A 191 6.35 0.37 -7.22
CA ALA A 191 7.12 -0.85 -7.41
C ALA A 191 8.32 -0.92 -6.44
N ILE A 192 9.05 0.18 -6.24
CA ILE A 192 10.12 0.26 -5.23
C ILE A 192 9.57 0.01 -3.83
N GLY A 193 8.46 0.67 -3.47
CA GLY A 193 7.84 0.50 -2.15
C GLY A 193 7.48 -0.97 -1.87
N VAL A 194 6.86 -1.65 -2.83
CA VAL A 194 6.50 -3.07 -2.74
C VAL A 194 7.75 -3.95 -2.67
N PHE A 195 8.76 -3.71 -3.51
CA PHE A 195 10.01 -4.45 -3.50
C PHE A 195 10.71 -4.38 -2.15
N VAL A 196 10.89 -3.16 -1.61
CA VAL A 196 11.55 -2.95 -0.31
C VAL A 196 10.73 -3.53 0.85
N GLY A 197 9.39 -3.47 0.76
CA GLY A 197 8.50 -4.05 1.76
C GLY A 197 8.64 -5.55 1.95
N LEU A 198 9.19 -6.28 0.96
CA LEU A 198 9.43 -7.71 1.07
C LEU A 198 10.62 -8.05 2.00
N PHE A 199 11.63 -7.18 2.12
CA PHE A 199 12.81 -7.43 2.95
C PHE A 199 12.53 -7.24 4.45
N ARG A 200 13.06 -8.13 5.30
CA ARG A 200 12.84 -8.21 6.77
C ARG A 200 13.45 -7.03 7.57
N TRP A 201 13.42 -5.83 7.03
CA TRP A 201 13.86 -4.62 7.71
C TRP A 201 12.78 -4.09 8.65
N ALA A 202 13.21 -3.37 9.70
CA ALA A 202 12.31 -2.59 10.51
C ALA A 202 11.58 -1.56 9.63
N ASN A 203 10.28 -1.35 9.87
CA ASN A 203 9.43 -0.50 9.01
C ASN A 203 10.07 0.85 8.68
N ARG A 204 10.73 1.50 9.67
CA ARG A 204 11.43 2.77 9.47
C ARG A 204 12.65 2.67 8.55
N ALA A 205 13.46 1.62 8.69
CA ALA A 205 14.64 1.41 7.85
C ALA A 205 14.24 1.10 6.40
N GLY A 206 13.17 0.34 6.19
CA GLY A 206 12.64 0.05 4.87
C GLY A 206 12.25 1.31 4.10
N ILE A 207 11.58 2.26 4.75
CA ILE A 207 11.21 3.54 4.11
C ILE A 207 12.46 4.29 3.65
N TRP A 208 13.47 4.45 4.51
CA TRP A 208 14.70 5.14 4.15
C TRP A 208 15.45 4.47 3.01
N ILE A 209 15.50 3.13 2.99
CA ILE A 209 16.15 2.42 1.90
C ILE A 209 15.36 2.55 0.59
N ALA A 210 14.02 2.57 0.64
CA ALA A 210 13.20 2.86 -0.53
C ALA A 210 13.46 4.26 -1.09
N VAL A 211 13.63 5.26 -0.22
CA VAL A 211 14.00 6.63 -0.61
C VAL A 211 15.40 6.66 -1.23
N MET A 212 16.38 6.02 -0.59
CA MET A 212 17.75 5.96 -1.11
C MET A 212 17.83 5.20 -2.43
N LEU A 213 17.02 4.16 -2.62
CA LEU A 213 16.94 3.46 -3.90
C LEU A 213 16.33 4.37 -4.98
N ARG A 214 15.25 5.11 -4.66
CA ARG A 214 14.62 6.04 -5.61
C ARG A 214 15.56 7.16 -6.05
N ILE A 215 16.28 7.77 -5.10
CA ILE A 215 17.28 8.83 -5.36
C ILE A 215 18.50 8.24 -6.06
N GLY A 216 18.98 7.10 -5.58
CA GLY A 216 20.17 6.42 -6.09
C GLY A 216 20.04 6.00 -7.55
N VAL A 217 18.88 5.48 -7.97
CA VAL A 217 18.64 5.16 -9.38
C VAL A 217 18.76 6.41 -10.25
N GLY A 218 18.16 7.53 -9.82
CA GLY A 218 18.30 8.80 -10.53
C GLY A 218 19.75 9.28 -10.59
N LEU A 219 20.45 9.29 -9.46
CA LEU A 219 21.83 9.79 -9.35
C LEU A 219 22.81 8.94 -10.15
N VAL A 220 22.72 7.61 -10.07
CA VAL A 220 23.60 6.70 -10.80
C VAL A 220 23.41 6.86 -12.31
N LEU A 221 22.16 7.00 -12.77
CA LEU A 221 21.89 7.24 -14.19
C LEU A 221 22.38 8.62 -14.62
N GLY A 222 22.09 9.66 -13.84
CA GLY A 222 22.57 11.01 -14.12
C GLY A 222 24.10 11.09 -14.18
N LEU A 223 24.79 10.42 -13.26
CA LEU A 223 26.24 10.35 -13.22
C LEU A 223 26.80 9.51 -14.38
N ALA A 224 26.22 8.35 -14.68
CA ALA A 224 26.67 7.50 -15.80
C ALA A 224 26.55 8.24 -17.14
N VAL A 225 25.46 8.96 -17.31
CA VAL A 225 25.23 9.83 -18.48
C VAL A 225 26.28 10.96 -18.45
N ALA A 226 26.40 11.74 -17.37
CA ALA A 226 27.40 12.81 -17.26
C ALA A 226 28.85 12.36 -17.48
N LEU A 227 29.23 11.15 -17.05
CA LEU A 227 30.55 10.57 -17.29
C LEU A 227 30.74 10.18 -18.76
N ALA A 228 29.73 9.55 -19.38
CA ALA A 228 29.74 9.29 -20.81
C ALA A 228 29.90 10.61 -21.60
N PHE A 229 29.26 11.70 -21.14
CA PHE A 229 29.42 13.06 -21.69
C PHE A 229 30.81 13.64 -21.51
N GLY A 230 31.35 13.55 -20.29
CA GLY A 230 32.68 14.04 -19.98
C GLY A 230 33.73 13.41 -20.88
N GLN A 231 33.63 12.09 -21.14
CA GLN A 231 34.55 11.38 -22.02
C GLN A 231 34.45 11.83 -23.50
N LEU A 232 33.23 12.15 -23.98
CA LEU A 232 33.03 12.65 -25.34
C LEU A 232 33.59 14.07 -25.55
N ASN A 233 33.58 14.91 -24.52
CA ASN A 233 34.05 16.30 -24.59
C ASN A 233 35.57 16.48 -24.40
N VAL A 234 36.32 15.42 -24.08
CA VAL A 234 37.79 15.49 -23.90
C VAL A 234 38.55 15.63 -25.22
N TYR A 235 37.89 15.50 -26.38
CA TYR A 235 38.53 15.71 -27.69
C TYR A 235 38.51 17.20 -28.10
N PRO A 236 39.66 17.91 -28.07
CA PRO A 236 39.73 19.38 -28.02
C PRO A 236 39.36 20.13 -29.31
N HIS A 237 38.93 19.45 -30.39
CA HIS A 237 38.78 20.08 -31.71
C HIS A 237 37.39 19.98 -32.35
N ARG A 238 36.39 19.44 -31.65
CA ARG A 238 34.97 19.55 -32.05
C ARG A 238 34.11 19.61 -30.79
N PRO A 239 33.17 20.56 -30.64
CA PRO A 239 32.05 20.33 -29.72
C PRO A 239 31.32 19.10 -30.26
N VAL A 240 31.52 17.95 -29.60
CA VAL A 240 31.10 16.64 -30.12
C VAL A 240 29.58 16.51 -30.16
N LEU A 241 28.86 17.33 -29.39
CA LEU A 241 27.43 17.21 -29.25
C LEU A 241 26.70 18.39 -29.88
N THR A 242 25.83 18.03 -30.80
CA THR A 242 24.79 18.91 -31.33
C THR A 242 23.85 19.36 -30.21
N TYR A 243 23.15 20.47 -30.43
CA TYR A 243 22.11 20.94 -29.51
C TYR A 243 21.02 19.88 -29.27
N ASP A 244 20.65 19.12 -30.31
CA ASP A 244 19.70 18.03 -30.22
C ASP A 244 20.18 16.92 -29.26
N GLU A 245 21.45 16.55 -29.33
CA GLU A 245 22.01 15.55 -28.43
C GLU A 245 21.99 16.06 -26.98
N THR A 246 22.43 17.30 -26.74
CA THR A 246 22.41 17.89 -25.39
C THR A 246 20.99 17.93 -24.82
N ALA A 247 20.00 18.36 -25.62
CA ALA A 247 18.60 18.38 -25.23
C ALA A 247 18.04 16.98 -24.96
N PHE A 248 18.39 15.99 -25.78
CA PHE A 248 18.04 14.58 -25.58
C PHE A 248 18.51 14.07 -24.21
N TYR A 249 19.78 14.29 -23.87
CA TYR A 249 20.36 13.75 -22.63
C TYR A 249 19.84 14.46 -21.39
N MET A 250 19.82 15.81 -21.39
CA MET A 250 19.29 16.59 -20.27
C MET A 250 17.84 16.23 -19.98
N THR A 251 17.05 15.99 -21.03
CA THR A 251 15.64 15.61 -20.89
C THR A 251 15.47 14.17 -20.41
N SER A 252 16.26 13.24 -20.95
CA SER A 252 16.22 11.84 -20.54
C SER A 252 16.53 11.70 -19.04
N ILE A 253 17.61 12.34 -18.56
CA ILE A 253 17.96 12.32 -17.14
C ILE A 253 16.97 13.14 -16.31
N GLY A 254 16.67 14.36 -16.74
CA GLY A 254 15.78 15.28 -16.02
C GLY A 254 14.45 14.61 -15.72
N SER A 255 13.88 13.92 -16.73
CA SER A 255 12.62 13.20 -16.59
C SER A 255 12.60 12.17 -15.46
N LEU A 256 13.74 11.55 -15.12
CA LEU A 256 13.85 10.59 -14.01
C LEU A 256 13.79 11.23 -12.62
N PHE A 257 14.07 12.52 -12.52
CA PHE A 257 14.10 13.27 -11.26
C PHE A 257 12.87 14.14 -11.05
N ASP A 258 12.45 14.85 -12.09
CA ASP A 258 11.40 15.87 -12.02
C ASP A 258 10.12 15.46 -12.75
N ASN A 259 10.13 14.28 -13.36
CA ASN A 259 9.03 13.73 -14.13
C ASN A 259 8.64 14.60 -15.35
N ALA A 260 9.67 15.02 -16.09
CA ALA A 260 9.65 15.82 -17.29
C ALA A 260 9.28 17.30 -17.09
N ALA A 261 9.22 17.80 -15.84
CA ALA A 261 8.84 19.19 -15.55
C ALA A 261 9.85 20.23 -16.11
N LEU A 262 11.15 20.09 -15.81
CA LEU A 262 12.23 20.91 -16.39
C LEU A 262 12.33 20.67 -17.88
N SER A 263 12.18 19.44 -18.35
CA SER A 263 12.21 19.17 -19.79
C SER A 263 11.07 19.85 -20.54
N SER A 264 9.92 20.02 -19.88
CA SER A 264 8.79 20.75 -20.44
C SER A 264 9.09 22.24 -20.45
N SER A 265 9.65 22.83 -19.38
CA SER A 265 10.07 24.24 -19.44
C SER A 265 11.12 24.51 -20.53
N VAL A 266 12.04 23.56 -20.74
CA VAL A 266 13.01 23.60 -21.83
C VAL A 266 12.32 23.54 -23.20
N TYR A 267 11.21 22.80 -23.33
CA TYR A 267 10.38 22.78 -24.55
C TYR A 267 9.88 24.17 -24.94
N LEU A 268 9.40 24.95 -23.96
CA LEU A 268 8.92 26.32 -24.20
C LEU A 268 10.05 27.27 -24.56
N ASP A 269 11.16 27.21 -23.83
CA ASP A 269 12.31 28.07 -24.12
C ASP A 269 12.85 27.82 -25.54
N TYR A 270 12.93 26.55 -25.97
CA TYR A 270 13.35 26.22 -27.34
C TYR A 270 12.36 26.66 -28.41
N GLN A 271 11.06 26.56 -28.15
CA GLN A 271 10.04 26.98 -29.11
C GLN A 271 10.03 28.49 -29.32
N MET A 272 10.34 29.26 -28.27
CA MET A 272 10.38 30.73 -28.35
C MET A 272 11.73 31.29 -28.82
N ALA A 273 12.86 30.64 -28.52
CA ALA A 273 14.18 31.22 -28.72
C ALA A 273 14.76 31.12 -30.15
N SER A 274 14.47 30.08 -30.94
CA SER A 274 14.95 30.01 -32.35
C SER A 274 14.39 28.84 -33.16
N ALA A 275 14.32 29.00 -34.48
CA ALA A 275 13.83 28.03 -35.47
C ALA A 275 14.29 26.57 -35.24
N TYR A 276 13.36 25.71 -34.79
CA TYR A 276 13.30 24.24 -34.89
C TYR A 276 14.49 23.36 -34.43
N ARG A 277 15.69 23.89 -34.17
CA ARG A 277 16.86 23.09 -33.76
C ARG A 277 16.71 22.65 -32.30
N GLY A 278 16.85 21.36 -32.00
CA GLY A 278 16.72 20.82 -30.64
C GLY A 278 15.42 20.07 -30.34
N LEU A 279 14.35 20.30 -31.12
CA LEU A 279 13.01 19.74 -30.82
C LEU A 279 12.95 18.22 -31.00
N GLN A 280 13.71 17.68 -31.96
CA GLN A 280 13.78 16.25 -32.18
C GLN A 280 14.53 15.56 -31.04
N GLY A 281 15.68 16.12 -30.64
CA GLY A 281 16.43 15.64 -29.49
C GLY A 281 15.58 15.61 -28.22
N LEU A 282 14.83 16.68 -27.96
CA LEU A 282 13.93 16.79 -26.82
C LEU A 282 12.85 15.69 -26.79
N ARG A 283 12.15 15.46 -27.92
CA ARG A 283 11.12 14.42 -28.04
C ARG A 283 11.70 13.02 -27.88
N LEU A 284 12.85 12.75 -28.51
CA LEU A 284 13.56 11.49 -28.35
C LEU A 284 13.98 11.29 -26.89
N GLY A 285 14.39 12.35 -26.19
CA GLY A 285 14.79 12.31 -24.80
C GLY A 285 13.62 11.98 -23.87
N GLN A 286 12.44 12.54 -24.16
CA GLN A 286 11.20 12.21 -23.43
C GLN A 286 10.81 10.74 -23.67
N ALA A 287 10.89 10.25 -24.91
CA ALA A 287 10.61 8.86 -25.22
C ALA A 287 11.58 7.91 -24.51
N ALA A 288 12.88 8.23 -24.51
CA ALA A 288 13.91 7.48 -23.80
C ALA A 288 13.66 7.48 -22.28
N GLY A 289 13.36 8.64 -21.69
CA GLY A 289 12.99 8.77 -20.29
C GLY A 289 11.79 7.91 -19.90
N ALA A 290 10.72 7.93 -20.70
CA ALA A 290 9.54 7.10 -20.50
C ALA A 290 9.87 5.61 -20.57
N LEU A 291 10.68 5.20 -21.56
CA LEU A 291 11.14 3.82 -21.71
C LEU A 291 11.97 3.37 -20.50
N LEU A 292 12.86 4.23 -19.99
CA LEU A 292 13.63 3.94 -18.77
C LEU A 292 12.71 3.71 -17.57
N TYR A 293 11.70 4.54 -17.34
CA TYR A 293 10.71 4.31 -16.28
C TYR A 293 10.02 2.94 -16.40
N ILE A 294 9.58 2.58 -17.62
CA ILE A 294 8.92 1.30 -17.87
C ILE A 294 9.89 0.15 -17.55
N VAL A 295 11.11 0.20 -18.09
CA VAL A 295 12.12 -0.84 -17.88
C VAL A 295 12.47 -0.99 -16.40
N PHE A 296 12.74 0.11 -15.68
CA PHE A 296 13.05 0.06 -14.26
C PHE A 296 11.87 -0.43 -13.41
N THR A 297 10.65 -0.05 -13.76
CA THR A 297 9.45 -0.56 -13.09
C THR A 297 9.33 -2.07 -13.27
N LEU A 298 9.48 -2.57 -14.50
CA LEU A 298 9.41 -4.00 -14.81
C LEU A 298 10.52 -4.80 -14.13
N ILE A 299 11.75 -4.28 -14.13
CA ILE A 299 12.88 -4.89 -13.41
C ILE A 299 12.58 -4.96 -11.92
N THR A 300 12.11 -3.87 -11.31
CA THR A 300 11.80 -3.80 -9.88
C THR A 300 10.69 -4.79 -9.50
N LEU A 301 9.64 -4.92 -10.32
CA LEU A 301 8.57 -5.90 -10.10
C LEU A 301 9.05 -7.34 -10.26
N ARG A 302 9.95 -7.62 -11.23
CA ARG A 302 10.57 -8.93 -11.37
C ARG A 302 11.46 -9.28 -10.18
N LEU A 303 12.23 -8.32 -9.67
CA LEU A 303 13.03 -8.50 -8.47
C LEU A 303 12.14 -8.74 -7.24
N ALA A 304 11.05 -8.00 -7.10
CA ALA A 304 10.05 -8.22 -6.05
C ALA A 304 9.47 -9.63 -6.10
N LYS A 305 9.11 -10.13 -7.28
CA LYS A 305 8.68 -11.53 -7.47
C LYS A 305 9.76 -12.51 -6.97
N SER A 306 11.01 -12.33 -7.42
CA SER A 306 12.11 -13.23 -7.05
C SER A 306 12.37 -13.24 -5.54
N VAL A 307 12.30 -12.08 -4.88
CA VAL A 307 12.43 -11.98 -3.42
C VAL A 307 11.25 -12.65 -2.72
N ALA A 308 10.01 -12.41 -3.18
CA ALA A 308 8.83 -13.05 -2.60
C ALA A 308 8.91 -14.58 -2.66
N VAL A 309 9.41 -15.14 -3.78
CA VAL A 309 9.63 -16.59 -3.92
C VAL A 309 10.70 -17.09 -2.96
N ARG A 310 11.83 -16.37 -2.83
CA ARG A 310 12.93 -16.78 -1.93
C ARG A 310 12.51 -16.75 -0.46
N GLU A 311 11.82 -15.71 -0.03
CA GLU A 311 11.32 -15.60 1.34
C GLU A 311 10.25 -16.67 1.62
N GLY A 312 9.36 -16.93 0.66
CA GLY A 312 8.36 -18.02 0.78
C GLY A 312 8.97 -19.42 0.88
N ILE A 313 10.10 -19.67 0.19
CA ILE A 313 10.80 -20.96 0.24
C ILE A 313 11.64 -21.11 1.51
N ASN A 314 12.31 -20.05 1.96
CA ASN A 314 13.26 -20.13 3.08
C ASN A 314 12.60 -20.34 4.45
N ASP A 315 11.35 -19.91 4.66
CA ASP A 315 10.68 -20.13 5.95
C ASP A 315 10.31 -21.62 6.18
N ASN A 316 10.23 -22.45 5.13
CA ASN A 316 10.10 -23.91 5.29
C ASN A 316 11.41 -24.58 5.78
N ALA A 317 12.56 -23.97 5.56
CA ALA A 317 13.84 -24.45 6.12
C ALA A 317 13.94 -24.18 7.64
N PHE A 318 12.99 -23.44 8.22
CA PHE A 318 12.94 -23.16 9.66
C PHE A 318 12.28 -24.30 10.48
N ILE A 319 11.77 -25.34 9.83
CA ILE A 319 11.24 -26.55 10.52
C ILE A 319 12.35 -27.28 11.31
N GLY A 320 13.64 -27.01 11.05
CA GLY A 320 14.77 -27.64 11.75
C GLY A 320 15.49 -26.80 12.81
N LYS A 321 15.23 -25.49 12.92
CA LYS A 321 15.87 -24.67 13.95
C LYS A 321 14.91 -24.48 15.13
N PRO A 322 15.29 -24.89 16.37
CA PRO A 322 14.45 -24.64 17.52
C PRO A 322 14.17 -23.14 17.57
N LEU A 323 12.88 -22.77 17.55
CA LEU A 323 12.42 -21.39 17.66
C LEU A 323 13.27 -20.72 18.74
N PRO A 324 14.03 -19.65 18.41
CA PRO A 324 14.83 -18.97 19.41
C PRO A 324 13.88 -18.63 20.54
N LYS A 325 14.12 -19.24 21.73
CA LYS A 325 13.27 -19.09 22.92
C LYS A 325 13.01 -17.60 23.07
N ARG A 326 11.82 -17.16 22.64
CA ARG A 326 11.46 -15.75 22.62
C ARG A 326 11.56 -15.33 24.07
N LYS A 327 12.55 -14.49 24.35
CA LYS A 327 13.02 -14.09 25.67
C LYS A 327 11.81 -13.88 26.59
N ARG A 328 11.49 -14.91 27.36
CA ARG A 328 10.40 -14.95 28.34
C ARG A 328 10.82 -14.22 29.62
N ASP A 329 11.96 -13.53 29.57
CA ASP A 329 12.73 -13.07 30.74
C ASP A 329 12.29 -11.71 31.29
N ARG A 330 11.18 -11.12 30.83
CA ARG A 330 10.59 -9.95 31.50
C ARG A 330 9.42 -10.26 32.40
N ILE A 331 8.90 -11.48 32.39
CA ILE A 331 7.92 -11.95 33.38
C ILE A 331 8.61 -12.80 34.45
N SER A 332 9.75 -13.42 34.12
CA SER A 332 10.53 -14.23 35.07
C SER A 332 11.19 -13.44 36.22
N ALA A 333 11.20 -12.10 36.18
CA ALA A 333 11.76 -11.27 37.26
C ALA A 333 10.73 -10.89 38.35
N LEU A 334 9.47 -11.31 38.23
CA LEU A 334 8.41 -11.08 39.23
C LEU A 334 7.89 -12.38 39.89
N GLN A 335 8.51 -13.52 39.63
CA GLN A 335 8.20 -14.79 40.28
C GLN A 335 9.41 -15.37 41.00
N THR A 336 9.91 -14.65 42.00
CA THR A 336 10.67 -15.26 43.10
C THR A 336 9.72 -15.46 44.28
N SER A 337 8.94 -16.54 44.26
CA SER A 337 8.47 -17.25 45.45
C SER A 337 7.64 -18.46 45.05
N SER A 338 7.97 -19.61 45.66
CA SER A 338 7.30 -20.91 45.61
C SER A 338 7.64 -21.82 44.43
N ALA A 339 8.44 -22.83 44.74
CA ALA A 339 8.75 -23.97 43.90
C ALA A 339 7.46 -24.67 43.43
N VAL A 340 7.25 -24.67 42.11
CA VAL A 340 6.22 -25.48 41.46
C VAL A 340 6.86 -26.82 41.05
N PRO A 341 6.24 -27.97 41.39
CA PRO A 341 6.76 -29.28 41.06
C PRO A 341 6.72 -29.56 39.55
N VAL A 342 7.62 -30.46 39.13
CA VAL A 342 7.82 -30.99 37.78
C VAL A 342 6.50 -31.20 37.04
N ALA A 343 6.37 -30.58 35.87
CA ALA A 343 5.18 -30.62 35.02
C ALA A 343 4.77 -32.07 34.70
N ALA A 344 3.54 -32.40 35.07
CA ALA A 344 2.86 -33.63 34.68
C ALA A 344 2.75 -33.74 33.15
N PRO A 345 2.72 -34.96 32.59
CA PRO A 345 2.50 -35.19 31.17
C PRO A 345 1.24 -34.47 30.70
N VAL A 346 1.29 -33.95 29.46
CA VAL A 346 0.16 -33.34 28.76
C VAL A 346 -1.01 -34.32 28.82
N VAL A 347 -1.94 -34.07 29.74
CA VAL A 347 -3.18 -34.81 29.88
C VAL A 347 -3.88 -34.67 28.53
N ALA A 348 -4.07 -35.79 27.84
CA ALA A 348 -4.85 -35.85 26.61
C ALA A 348 -6.15 -35.07 26.84
N SER A 349 -6.46 -34.15 25.93
CA SER A 349 -7.71 -33.39 26.04
C SER A 349 -8.85 -34.39 26.20
N PRO A 350 -9.75 -34.20 27.17
CA PRO A 350 -10.83 -35.15 27.42
C PRO A 350 -11.51 -35.44 26.09
N VAL A 351 -11.52 -36.71 25.70
CA VAL A 351 -12.28 -37.17 24.54
C VAL A 351 -13.73 -36.96 24.94
N PHE A 352 -14.33 -35.88 24.45
CA PHE A 352 -15.74 -35.60 24.65
C PHE A 352 -16.52 -36.77 24.06
N MET A 353 -17.22 -37.50 24.92
CA MET A 353 -18.11 -38.55 24.47
C MET A 353 -19.27 -37.88 23.73
N PRO A 354 -19.70 -38.38 22.56
CA PRO A 354 -20.75 -37.76 21.75
C PRO A 354 -22.11 -37.64 22.45
N GLU A 355 -22.26 -38.22 23.64
CA GLU A 355 -23.50 -38.18 24.43
C GLU A 355 -23.58 -37.02 25.43
N ASP A 356 -22.47 -36.29 25.66
CA ASP A 356 -22.48 -35.11 26.53
C ASP A 356 -23.16 -33.93 25.84
N ARG A 357 -24.43 -33.69 26.20
CA ARG A 357 -25.23 -32.55 25.68
C ARG A 357 -24.67 -31.17 26.05
N ASN A 358 -23.65 -31.07 26.89
CA ASN A 358 -23.07 -29.81 27.33
C ASN A 358 -21.54 -29.92 27.51
N ILE A 359 -20.79 -29.47 26.49
CA ILE A 359 -19.32 -29.52 26.47
C ILE A 359 -18.65 -28.70 27.58
N PHE A 360 -19.36 -27.78 28.23
CA PHE A 360 -18.82 -26.92 29.28
C PHE A 360 -19.25 -27.31 30.70
N SER A 361 -20.06 -28.38 30.81
CA SER A 361 -20.57 -28.91 32.08
C SER A 361 -21.20 -27.82 32.97
N LEU A 362 -21.95 -26.90 32.34
CA LEU A 362 -22.65 -25.82 33.04
C LEU A 362 -23.89 -26.39 33.74
N ARG A 363 -24.17 -25.87 34.94
CA ARG A 363 -25.42 -26.12 35.64
C ARG A 363 -26.49 -25.24 35.01
N ASP A 364 -27.59 -25.84 34.57
CA ASP A 364 -28.70 -25.20 33.85
C ASP A 364 -28.24 -24.33 32.65
N PRO A 365 -27.67 -24.93 31.59
CA PRO A 365 -27.14 -24.17 30.46
C PRO A 365 -28.21 -23.38 29.71
N ALA A 366 -29.49 -23.76 29.82
CA ALA A 366 -30.59 -23.09 29.17
C ALA A 366 -30.87 -21.68 29.74
N ALA A 367 -30.56 -21.44 31.02
CA ALA A 367 -30.74 -20.14 31.66
C ALA A 367 -29.55 -19.18 31.48
N VAL A 368 -28.40 -19.68 31.00
CA VAL A 368 -27.17 -18.88 30.89
C VAL A 368 -27.28 -17.87 29.76
N ARG A 369 -27.08 -16.58 30.07
CA ARG A 369 -27.00 -15.53 29.06
C ARG A 369 -25.58 -15.50 28.47
N VAL A 370 -25.47 -15.51 27.16
CA VAL A 370 -24.19 -15.49 26.44
C VAL A 370 -24.05 -14.19 25.66
N GLU A 371 -22.87 -13.58 25.75
CA GLU A 371 -22.50 -12.38 25.00
C GLU A 371 -21.24 -12.63 24.17
N LEU A 372 -21.25 -12.17 22.92
CA LEU A 372 -20.07 -12.12 22.08
C LEU A 372 -19.09 -11.07 22.64
N TYR A 373 -18.04 -11.53 23.32
CA TYR A 373 -17.10 -10.63 23.99
C TYR A 373 -16.04 -10.08 23.04
N GLN A 374 -15.27 -10.97 22.40
CA GLN A 374 -14.17 -10.56 21.52
C GLN A 374 -13.88 -11.62 20.47
N TYR A 375 -13.58 -11.18 19.24
CA TYR A 375 -13.08 -12.05 18.18
C TYR A 375 -11.72 -11.55 17.67
N HIS A 376 -10.67 -12.33 17.93
CA HIS A 376 -9.32 -12.05 17.46
C HIS A 376 -9.08 -12.71 16.10
N ARG A 377 -9.41 -12.00 15.02
CA ARG A 377 -9.31 -12.48 13.63
C ARG A 377 -7.93 -13.03 13.26
N ASN A 378 -6.85 -12.47 13.81
CA ASN A 378 -5.48 -12.86 13.45
C ASN A 378 -5.06 -14.23 14.00
N VAL A 379 -5.71 -14.70 15.06
CA VAL A 379 -5.44 -16.00 15.69
C VAL A 379 -6.65 -16.92 15.65
N SER A 380 -7.67 -16.55 14.88
CA SER A 380 -8.95 -17.26 14.76
C SER A 380 -9.50 -17.67 16.13
N ARG A 381 -9.52 -16.74 17.08
CA ARG A 381 -9.94 -17.00 18.45
C ARG A 381 -11.20 -16.20 18.79
N LEU A 382 -12.20 -16.88 19.32
CA LEU A 382 -13.44 -16.28 19.77
C LEU A 382 -13.59 -16.46 21.28
N HIS A 383 -13.91 -15.37 21.95
CA HIS A 383 -14.24 -15.35 23.37
C HIS A 383 -15.72 -15.02 23.53
N LEU A 384 -16.43 -15.89 24.23
CA LEU A 384 -17.79 -15.67 24.69
C LEU A 384 -17.79 -15.42 26.18
N ARG A 385 -18.63 -14.50 26.62
CA ARG A 385 -18.88 -14.22 28.03
C ARG A 385 -20.18 -14.89 28.43
N LEU A 386 -20.11 -15.78 29.41
CA LEU A 386 -21.25 -16.44 30.02
C LEU A 386 -21.65 -15.69 31.30
N LEU A 387 -22.93 -15.38 31.44
CA LEU A 387 -23.53 -14.69 32.57
C LEU A 387 -24.56 -15.63 33.20
N SER A 388 -24.30 -16.09 34.42
CA SER A 388 -25.21 -16.90 35.21
C SER A 388 -25.37 -16.29 36.60
N ASP A 389 -26.59 -16.28 37.13
CA ASP A 389 -26.88 -15.76 38.46
C ASP A 389 -26.22 -16.61 39.57
N GLU A 390 -26.01 -17.90 39.34
CA GLU A 390 -25.42 -18.81 40.34
C GLU A 390 -23.89 -18.76 40.36
N VAL A 391 -23.25 -18.71 39.18
CA VAL A 391 -21.80 -18.93 39.04
C VAL A 391 -21.04 -17.66 38.64
N GLY A 392 -21.75 -16.54 38.46
CA GLY A 392 -21.17 -15.27 38.06
C GLY A 392 -20.76 -15.22 36.58
N VAL A 393 -19.70 -14.46 36.30
CA VAL A 393 -19.18 -14.28 34.93
C VAL A 393 -18.14 -15.34 34.64
N GLN A 394 -18.32 -16.07 33.55
CA GLN A 394 -17.35 -17.05 33.04
C GLN A 394 -17.05 -16.79 31.58
N TYR A 395 -15.98 -17.39 31.07
CA TYR A 395 -15.59 -17.23 29.68
C TYR A 395 -15.45 -18.58 28.99
N VAL A 396 -15.81 -18.58 27.71
CA VAL A 396 -15.59 -19.71 26.81
C VAL A 396 -14.73 -19.22 25.67
N GLN A 397 -13.72 -20.01 25.32
CA GLN A 397 -12.81 -19.73 24.22
C GLN A 397 -12.95 -20.80 23.15
N PHE A 398 -13.22 -20.36 21.92
CA PHE A 398 -13.09 -21.19 20.72
C PHE A 398 -11.79 -20.82 20.00
N ASN A 399 -10.97 -21.83 19.71
CA ASN A 399 -9.71 -21.68 18.99
C ASN A 399 -9.86 -22.23 17.57
N GLY A 400 -9.20 -21.61 16.59
CA GLY A 400 -9.25 -22.04 15.20
C GLY A 400 -10.65 -21.86 14.58
N VAL A 401 -11.36 -20.79 14.94
CA VAL A 401 -12.68 -20.46 14.41
C VAL A 401 -12.59 -20.14 12.93
N VAL A 402 -13.20 -20.98 12.11
CA VAL A 402 -13.28 -20.85 10.65
C VAL A 402 -14.53 -20.06 10.26
N TYR A 403 -15.65 -20.36 10.94
CA TYR A 403 -16.94 -19.75 10.67
C TYR A 403 -17.74 -19.65 11.97
N MET A 404 -18.59 -18.62 12.09
CA MET A 404 -19.52 -18.47 13.20
C MET A 404 -20.79 -17.78 12.72
N ASP A 405 -21.94 -18.34 13.07
CA ASP A 405 -23.28 -17.77 12.91
C ASP A 405 -23.89 -17.65 14.31
N VAL A 406 -23.62 -16.50 14.93
CA VAL A 406 -23.96 -16.23 16.32
C VAL A 406 -24.54 -14.82 16.45
N PRO A 407 -25.64 -14.61 17.19
CA PRO A 407 -26.11 -13.28 17.54
C PRO A 407 -25.14 -12.62 18.53
N ALA A 408 -25.20 -11.29 18.66
CA ALA A 408 -24.34 -10.57 19.61
C ALA A 408 -24.63 -10.97 21.07
N ARG A 409 -25.88 -11.34 21.37
CA ARG A 409 -26.37 -11.78 22.68
C ARG A 409 -27.47 -12.83 22.49
N TRP A 410 -27.48 -13.85 23.34
CA TRP A 410 -28.55 -14.86 23.39
C TRP A 410 -28.65 -15.51 24.77
N VAL A 411 -29.62 -16.41 24.94
CA VAL A 411 -29.83 -17.22 26.15
C VAL A 411 -29.73 -18.70 25.73
N GLY A 412 -28.95 -19.49 26.47
CA GLY A 412 -28.61 -20.87 26.14
C GLY A 412 -27.11 -21.05 25.85
N ALA A 413 -26.41 -21.76 26.73
CA ALA A 413 -24.99 -22.12 26.59
C ALA A 413 -24.78 -23.63 26.50
N ASP A 414 -25.79 -24.36 26.03
CA ASP A 414 -25.85 -25.82 25.87
C ASP A 414 -25.15 -26.28 24.59
N PHE A 415 -23.89 -25.88 24.43
CA PHE A 415 -23.12 -26.29 23.26
C PHE A 415 -22.88 -27.80 23.24
N ARG A 416 -23.23 -28.42 22.11
CA ARG A 416 -22.90 -29.79 21.74
C ARG A 416 -22.02 -29.82 20.49
N VAL A 417 -21.29 -30.91 20.31
CA VAL A 417 -20.60 -31.18 19.04
C VAL A 417 -21.62 -31.72 18.05
N GLY A 418 -21.70 -31.09 16.88
CA GLY A 418 -22.55 -31.53 15.77
C GLY A 418 -22.11 -32.88 15.24
N THR A 419 -23.07 -33.69 14.82
CA THR A 419 -22.83 -34.97 14.15
C THR A 419 -22.12 -34.76 12.81
N PRO A 420 -21.43 -35.77 12.25
CA PRO A 420 -20.83 -35.67 10.92
C PRO A 420 -21.81 -35.23 9.83
N ALA A 421 -23.08 -35.68 9.91
CA ALA A 421 -24.12 -35.28 8.97
C ALA A 421 -24.49 -33.79 9.11
N GLU A 422 -24.69 -33.28 10.34
CA GLU A 422 -24.94 -31.86 10.59
C GLU A 422 -23.75 -30.99 10.16
N TYR A 423 -22.53 -31.49 10.34
CA TYR A 423 -21.32 -30.82 9.89
C TYR A 423 -21.28 -30.69 8.36
N GLU A 424 -21.57 -31.77 7.63
CA GLU A 424 -21.61 -31.75 6.16
C GLU A 424 -22.75 -30.86 5.62
N GLU A 425 -23.94 -30.97 6.20
CA GLU A 425 -25.09 -30.13 5.86
C GLU A 425 -24.77 -28.64 6.06
N PHE A 426 -24.13 -28.31 7.18
CA PHE A 426 -23.72 -26.94 7.48
C PHE A 426 -22.71 -26.38 6.47
N LEU A 427 -21.74 -27.19 6.03
CA LEU A 427 -20.77 -26.76 5.02
C LEU A 427 -21.43 -26.54 3.65
N GLN A 428 -22.43 -27.35 3.30
CA GLN A 428 -23.23 -27.17 2.08
C GLN A 428 -24.07 -25.88 2.16
N GLU A 429 -24.73 -25.64 3.30
CA GLU A 429 -25.57 -24.45 3.54
C GLU A 429 -24.74 -23.16 3.46
N THR A 430 -23.56 -23.14 4.08
CA THR A 430 -22.71 -21.95 4.19
C THR A 430 -21.78 -21.71 3.00
N GLY A 431 -21.59 -22.72 2.15
CA GLY A 431 -20.65 -22.67 1.03
C GLY A 431 -19.18 -22.63 1.47
N VAL A 432 -18.86 -23.02 2.70
CA VAL A 432 -17.48 -23.08 3.20
C VAL A 432 -16.77 -24.27 2.55
N THR A 433 -15.84 -23.99 1.63
CA THR A 433 -15.11 -25.04 0.90
C THR A 433 -14.10 -25.76 1.79
N HIS A 434 -14.16 -27.09 1.86
CA HIS A 434 -13.17 -27.94 2.51
C HIS A 434 -11.78 -27.70 1.94
N ASN A 435 -10.88 -27.16 2.74
CA ASN A 435 -9.45 -27.39 2.55
C ASN A 435 -9.06 -28.60 3.40
N SER A 436 -8.28 -29.54 2.87
CA SER A 436 -7.99 -30.83 3.52
C SER A 436 -7.38 -30.69 4.92
N LEU A 437 -6.69 -29.57 5.19
CA LEU A 437 -6.13 -29.23 6.50
C LEU A 437 -7.18 -28.82 7.54
N ILE A 438 -8.30 -28.24 7.09
CA ILE A 438 -9.41 -27.80 7.96
C ILE A 438 -10.28 -29.01 8.35
N ALA A 439 -10.46 -29.95 7.42
CA ALA A 439 -11.36 -31.09 7.57
C ALA A 439 -11.04 -31.99 8.78
N HIS A 440 -9.76 -32.16 9.10
CA HIS A 440 -9.34 -33.11 10.15
C HIS A 440 -9.25 -32.50 11.55
N SER A 441 -9.34 -31.17 11.67
CA SER A 441 -9.08 -30.49 12.94
C SER A 441 -10.23 -29.62 13.43
N THR A 442 -11.31 -29.48 12.65
CA THR A 442 -12.44 -28.63 13.02
C THR A 442 -13.69 -29.43 13.36
N GLN A 443 -14.45 -28.92 14.31
CA GLN A 443 -15.70 -29.45 14.81
C GLN A 443 -16.77 -28.37 14.71
N LEU A 444 -18.00 -28.78 14.41
CA LEU A 444 -19.16 -27.91 14.47
C LEU A 444 -19.69 -27.91 15.91
N PHE A 445 -19.76 -26.76 16.54
CA PHE A 445 -20.36 -26.56 17.85
C PHE A 445 -21.74 -25.92 17.66
N ILE A 446 -22.78 -26.54 18.19
CA ILE A 446 -24.17 -26.12 18.03
C ILE A 446 -24.75 -25.87 19.43
N ALA A 447 -25.40 -24.72 19.63
CA ALA A 447 -26.27 -24.48 20.79
C ALA A 447 -27.68 -24.17 20.31
N GLU A 448 -28.67 -24.87 20.87
CA GLU A 448 -30.07 -24.75 20.46
C GLU A 448 -30.68 -23.54 21.17
N THR A 449 -30.84 -22.42 20.44
CA THR A 449 -31.50 -21.22 20.97
C THR A 449 -32.85 -21.05 20.31
N GLY A 450 -33.86 -20.58 21.06
CA GLY A 450 -35.27 -20.68 20.68
C GLY A 450 -35.65 -20.12 19.30
N GLU A 451 -34.96 -19.11 18.79
CA GLU A 451 -35.26 -18.53 17.46
C GLU A 451 -34.37 -19.09 16.34
N LYS A 452 -33.10 -19.37 16.62
CA LYS A 452 -32.14 -19.88 15.62
C LYS A 452 -30.98 -20.60 16.32
N PRO A 453 -30.54 -21.77 15.83
CA PRO A 453 -29.37 -22.43 16.41
C PRO A 453 -28.11 -21.58 16.23
N VAL A 454 -27.30 -21.50 17.29
CA VAL A 454 -25.99 -20.86 17.28
C VAL A 454 -24.98 -21.88 16.78
N ARG A 455 -24.26 -21.58 15.70
CA ARG A 455 -23.36 -22.53 15.03
C ARG A 455 -21.95 -21.95 14.93
N ILE A 456 -20.97 -22.64 15.48
CA ILE A 456 -19.56 -22.21 15.48
C ILE A 456 -18.71 -23.36 14.94
N LEU A 457 -18.01 -23.12 13.84
CA LEU A 457 -17.05 -24.06 13.26
C LEU A 457 -15.65 -23.71 13.77
N ALA A 458 -15.10 -24.52 14.68
CA ALA A 458 -13.84 -24.24 15.35
C ALA A 458 -13.01 -25.50 15.60
N ALA A 459 -11.71 -25.35 15.85
CA ALA A 459 -10.84 -26.49 16.12
C ALA A 459 -11.00 -27.05 17.54
N ARG A 460 -11.24 -26.16 18.51
CA ARG A 460 -11.38 -26.54 19.91
C ARG A 460 -12.23 -25.53 20.66
N ALA A 461 -12.99 -26.01 21.64
CA ALA A 461 -13.68 -25.19 22.63
C ALA A 461 -13.12 -25.50 24.03
N GLU A 462 -12.90 -24.48 24.84
CA GLU A 462 -12.47 -24.62 26.23
C GLU A 462 -13.13 -23.56 27.12
N ARG A 463 -13.48 -23.96 28.34
CA ARG A 463 -13.93 -23.03 29.38
C ARG A 463 -12.70 -22.44 30.06
N ILE A 464 -12.71 -21.12 30.26
CA ILE A 464 -11.64 -20.37 30.91
C ILE A 464 -12.23 -19.52 32.05
N GLU A 465 -11.58 -19.52 33.19
CA GLU A 465 -12.06 -18.80 34.39
C GLU A 465 -11.81 -17.30 34.27
N GLU A 466 -10.65 -16.91 33.74
CA GLU A 466 -10.27 -15.52 33.50
C GLU A 466 -9.88 -15.31 32.05
N LEU A 467 -10.22 -14.12 31.52
CA LEU A 467 -9.69 -13.69 30.24
C LEU A 467 -8.17 -13.53 30.37
N PRO A 468 -7.37 -14.06 29.44
CA PRO A 468 -5.95 -13.77 29.42
C PRO A 468 -5.78 -12.26 29.32
N ASN A 469 -5.27 -11.64 30.39
CA ASN A 469 -5.06 -10.19 30.49
C ASN A 469 -4.50 -9.67 29.17
N SER A 470 -5.25 -8.77 28.52
CA SER A 470 -4.93 -8.23 27.21
C SER A 470 -3.56 -7.57 27.24
N ALA A 471 -2.56 -8.28 26.70
CA ALA A 471 -1.19 -7.79 26.51
C ALA A 471 -1.01 -7.14 25.14
#